data_AF-A0A354AZL0-F1
#
_entry.id   AF-A0A354AZL0-F1
#
_cell.length_a   1.000
_cell.length_b   1.000
_cell.length_c   1.000
_cell.angle_alpha   90.00
_cell.angle_beta   90.00
_cell.angle_gamma   90.00
#
_symmetry.space_group_name_H-M   'P 1'
#
loop_
_entity.id
_entity.type
_entity.pdbx_description
1 polymer ?
#
loop_
_entity_poly.entity_id
_entity_poly.type
_entity_poly.pdbx_seq_one_letter_code
_entity_poly.pdbx_strand_id
1 'polypeptide(L)'
;MYARRYGLIRTLAPLHVGASEGEESGNLNLIFRDPFTQTGIIPGSSIRGRFRAECRTLGGDTSLCEDWYGNNFGARKANDQGEEKAFIKEGAVKFEYASLLWLPVFCPGQPIVWVSCPRLLRRYAASARPELKGKQLEEALPKAYTCSPSITALNKHGKVVLFFNLGFMELEPSGKLSEWFPKDLMVDPIAVQRLVVVSDSAIGMIHDMALYRQSRVKLDDK
;
A
#
# COMPACT_ATOMS: atom_id res chain seq x y z
N MET A 1 20.24 9.75 14.97
CA MET A 1 19.32 8.58 14.97
C MET A 1 17.94 9.09 14.57
N TYR A 2 17.24 8.45 13.62
CA TYR A 2 15.93 8.94 13.14
C TYR A 2 14.79 8.58 14.11
N ALA A 3 13.86 9.50 14.34
CA ALA A 3 12.58 9.20 14.98
C ALA A 3 11.68 8.48 13.96
N ARG A 4 11.27 7.25 14.28
CA ARG A 4 10.39 6.46 13.38
C ARG A 4 8.93 6.82 13.62
N ARG A 5 8.21 7.04 12.53
CA ARG A 5 6.75 7.22 12.48
C ARG A 5 6.22 6.35 11.34
N TYR A 6 4.98 5.88 11.46
CA TYR A 6 4.29 5.21 10.37
C TYR A 6 3.08 6.06 9.95
N GLY A 7 2.68 5.90 8.69
CA GLY A 7 1.47 6.50 8.14
C GLY A 7 0.70 5.44 7.38
N LEU A 8 -0.62 5.62 7.30
CA LEU A 8 -1.50 4.74 6.55
C LEU A 8 -2.13 5.53 5.41
N ILE A 9 -2.10 4.96 4.21
CA ILE A 9 -2.65 5.60 3.02
C ILE A 9 -3.88 4.80 2.61
N ARG A 10 -5.05 5.43 2.68
CA ARG A 10 -6.29 4.90 2.11
C ARG A 10 -6.54 5.56 0.77
N THR A 11 -6.68 4.75 -0.28
CA THR A 11 -7.10 5.23 -1.59
C THR A 11 -8.61 5.44 -1.61
N LEU A 12 -9.05 6.66 -1.93
CA LEU A 12 -10.48 6.99 -2.10
C LEU A 12 -10.94 6.88 -3.55
N ALA A 13 -9.99 6.82 -4.48
CA ALA A 13 -10.17 6.64 -5.91
C ALA A 13 -9.07 5.71 -6.45
N PRO A 14 -9.22 5.15 -7.67
CA PRO A 14 -8.16 4.39 -8.32
C PRO A 14 -6.85 5.20 -8.35
N LEU A 15 -5.78 4.61 -7.84
CA LEU A 15 -4.46 5.23 -7.76
C LEU A 15 -3.53 4.56 -8.79
N HIS A 16 -2.90 5.37 -9.64
CA HIS A 16 -1.87 4.93 -10.57
C HIS A 16 -0.54 5.58 -10.19
N VAL A 17 0.44 4.74 -9.82
CA VAL A 17 1.82 5.17 -9.56
C VAL A 17 2.71 4.56 -10.62
N GLY A 18 2.97 5.34 -11.68
CA GLY A 18 3.63 4.86 -12.89
C GLY A 18 5.05 4.35 -12.62
N ALA A 19 5.35 3.13 -13.07
CA ALA A 19 6.71 2.61 -13.20
C ALA A 19 7.25 2.89 -14.61
N SER A 20 8.56 3.09 -14.76
CA SER A 20 9.19 3.28 -16.07
C SER A 20 9.24 1.97 -16.86
N GLU A 21 9.09 2.05 -18.19
CA GLU A 21 9.05 0.87 -19.07
C GLU A 21 10.29 -0.05 -18.97
N GLY A 22 11.42 0.46 -18.46
CA GLY A 22 12.68 -0.28 -18.34
C GLY A 22 12.85 -1.11 -17.07
N GLU A 23 12.15 -0.80 -15.98
CA GLU A 23 12.29 -1.54 -14.70
C GLU A 23 11.42 -2.80 -14.64
N GLU A 24 10.46 -2.96 -15.55
CA GLU A 24 9.44 -4.01 -15.47
C GLU A 24 9.04 -4.57 -16.86
N SER A 25 10.02 -5.07 -17.62
CA SER A 25 9.73 -5.77 -18.88
C SER A 25 8.76 -6.94 -18.63
N GLY A 26 7.60 -6.90 -19.27
CA GLY A 26 6.52 -7.88 -19.07
C GLY A 26 5.48 -7.51 -18.01
N ASN A 27 5.59 -6.37 -17.31
CA ASN A 27 4.49 -5.86 -16.50
C ASN A 27 3.44 -5.18 -17.40
N LEU A 28 2.33 -5.89 -17.60
CA LEU A 28 1.18 -5.42 -18.38
C LEU A 28 0.49 -4.19 -17.76
N ASN A 29 0.75 -3.90 -16.48
CA ASN A 29 0.20 -2.76 -15.75
C ASN A 29 1.37 -1.91 -15.27
N LEU A 30 1.67 -0.78 -15.93
CA LEU A 30 2.81 0.11 -15.63
C LEU A 30 2.74 0.74 -14.21
N ILE A 31 2.87 -0.04 -13.15
CA ILE A 31 2.83 0.36 -11.74
C ILE A 31 3.99 -0.28 -10.98
N PHE A 32 4.56 0.43 -10.01
CA PHE A 32 5.64 -0.12 -9.19
C PHE A 32 5.18 -1.33 -8.37
N ARG A 33 6.02 -2.38 -8.31
CA ARG A 33 5.75 -3.60 -7.54
C ARG A 33 6.78 -3.92 -6.47
N ASP A 34 6.30 -4.57 -5.41
CA ASP A 34 7.16 -5.26 -4.44
C ASP A 34 7.68 -6.58 -5.05
N PRO A 35 8.99 -6.83 -5.10
CA PRO A 35 9.53 -8.02 -5.75
C PRO A 35 9.15 -9.34 -5.06
N PHE A 36 8.76 -9.31 -3.78
CA PHE A 36 8.49 -10.52 -2.99
C PHE A 36 7.02 -10.93 -2.98
N THR A 37 6.11 -9.97 -2.99
CA THR A 37 4.64 -10.19 -2.98
C THR A 37 4.02 -9.92 -4.35
N GLN A 38 4.76 -9.26 -5.26
CA GLN A 38 4.31 -8.84 -6.59
C GLN A 38 3.10 -7.89 -6.55
N THR A 39 2.80 -7.31 -5.39
CA THR A 39 1.72 -6.32 -5.21
C THR A 39 2.21 -4.91 -5.49
N GLY A 40 1.29 -4.00 -5.80
CA GLY A 40 1.60 -2.59 -6.03
C GLY A 40 2.18 -1.91 -4.78
N ILE A 41 3.12 -1.01 -4.99
CA ILE A 41 3.71 -0.16 -3.94
C ILE A 41 3.72 1.31 -4.36
N ILE A 42 3.81 2.21 -3.39
CA ILE A 42 4.10 3.62 -3.64
C ILE A 42 5.56 3.86 -3.22
N PRO A 43 6.48 4.19 -4.14
CA PRO A 43 7.86 4.51 -3.78
C PRO A 43 7.93 5.68 -2.81
N GLY A 44 8.87 5.64 -1.86
CA GLY A 44 9.09 6.74 -0.92
C GLY A 44 9.44 8.06 -1.62
N SER A 45 10.08 7.99 -2.78
CA SER A 45 10.34 9.16 -3.65
C SER A 45 9.05 9.82 -4.16
N SER A 46 8.06 9.02 -4.56
CA SER A 46 6.74 9.50 -5.01
C SER A 46 5.96 10.14 -3.87
N ILE A 47 5.97 9.52 -2.69
CA ILE A 47 5.34 10.07 -1.47
C ILE A 47 6.00 11.42 -1.13
N ARG A 48 7.33 11.44 -1.03
CA ARG A 48 8.10 12.68 -0.78
C ARG A 48 7.79 13.75 -1.81
N GLY A 49 7.76 13.39 -3.10
CA GLY A 49 7.47 14.31 -4.20
C GLY A 49 6.09 14.95 -4.07
N ARG A 50 5.06 14.17 -3.71
CA ARG A 50 3.71 14.67 -3.49
C ARG A 50 3.62 15.63 -2.30
N PHE A 51 4.15 15.24 -1.13
CA PHE A 51 4.18 16.11 0.05
C PHE A 51 4.96 17.40 -0.19
N ARG A 52 6.10 17.31 -0.88
CA ARG A 52 6.90 18.48 -1.26
C ARG A 52 6.15 19.43 -2.19
N ALA A 53 5.46 18.90 -3.20
CA ALA A 53 4.65 19.70 -4.10
C ALA A 53 3.52 20.41 -3.34
N GLU A 54 2.86 19.71 -2.43
CA GLU A 54 1.77 20.27 -1.62
C GLU A 54 2.24 21.36 -0.66
N CYS A 55 3.39 21.17 -0.01
CA CYS A 55 4.03 22.20 0.82
C CYS A 55 4.25 23.51 0.05
N ARG A 56 4.68 23.41 -1.22
CA ARG A 56 4.87 24.57 -2.10
C ARG A 56 3.55 25.22 -2.52
N THR A 57 2.53 24.41 -2.83
CA THR A 57 1.23 24.91 -3.31
C THR A 57 0.42 25.59 -2.21
N LEU A 58 0.49 25.11 -0.97
CA LEU A 58 -0.27 25.66 0.16
C LEU A 58 0.35 26.94 0.76
N GLY A 59 1.29 27.59 0.06
CA GLY A 59 1.95 28.81 0.53
C GLY A 59 2.94 28.57 1.66
N GLY A 60 3.43 27.33 1.82
CA GLY A 60 4.50 27.02 2.78
C GLY A 60 5.76 27.82 2.45
N ASP A 61 6.44 28.29 3.49
CA ASP A 61 7.75 28.92 3.35
C ASP A 61 8.67 27.98 2.56
N THR A 62 9.26 28.49 1.48
CA THR A 62 10.17 27.72 0.62
C THR A 62 11.33 27.17 1.45
N SER A 63 11.82 27.93 2.43
CA SER A 63 12.87 27.47 3.33
C SER A 63 12.42 26.24 4.12
N LEU A 64 11.21 26.29 4.70
CA LEU A 64 10.63 25.19 5.46
C LEU A 64 10.42 23.95 4.58
N CYS A 65 9.89 24.10 3.37
CA CYS A 65 9.70 22.97 2.47
C CYS A 65 11.04 22.30 2.09
N GLU A 66 12.10 23.09 1.92
CA GLU A 66 13.44 22.56 1.66
C GLU A 66 14.11 21.94 2.89
N ASP A 67 13.84 22.45 4.10
CA ASP A 67 14.28 21.81 5.35
C ASP A 67 13.72 20.38 5.47
N TRP A 68 12.43 20.20 5.19
CA TRP A 68 11.79 18.89 5.33
C TRP A 68 12.10 17.95 4.16
N TYR A 69 12.01 18.43 2.92
CA TYR A 69 12.01 17.56 1.74
C TYR A 69 13.24 17.71 0.84
N GLY A 70 14.17 18.59 1.19
CA GLY A 70 15.36 18.91 0.41
C GLY A 70 15.10 19.90 -0.73
N ASN A 71 16.17 20.36 -1.37
CA ASN A 71 16.09 21.31 -2.49
C ASN A 71 16.10 20.62 -3.86
N ASN A 72 15.89 21.40 -4.93
CA ASN A 72 15.88 20.86 -6.30
C ASN A 72 17.33 20.59 -6.72
N PHE A 73 17.52 19.58 -7.57
CA PHE A 73 18.82 19.37 -8.20
C PHE A 73 19.17 20.60 -9.05
N GLY A 74 20.38 21.14 -8.87
CA GLY A 74 20.81 22.38 -9.53
C GLY A 74 20.38 23.68 -8.83
N ALA A 75 19.81 23.62 -7.62
CA ALA A 75 19.57 24.80 -6.81
C ALA A 75 20.90 25.55 -6.55
N ARG A 76 20.86 26.87 -6.72
CA ARG A 76 21.99 27.76 -6.52
C ARG A 76 21.73 28.67 -5.33
N LYS A 77 22.76 28.92 -4.53
CA LYS A 77 22.71 29.87 -3.43
C LYS A 77 23.91 30.79 -3.53
N ALA A 78 23.68 32.10 -3.42
CA ALA A 78 24.75 33.08 -3.33
C ALA A 78 25.54 32.84 -2.03
N ASN A 79 26.87 32.79 -2.13
CA ASN A 79 27.74 32.85 -0.96
C ASN A 79 27.88 34.30 -0.45
N ASP A 80 28.59 34.50 0.66
CA ASP A 80 28.81 35.84 1.26
C ASP A 80 29.52 36.84 0.33
N GLN A 81 30.06 36.36 -0.80
CA GLN A 81 30.75 37.14 -1.84
C GLN A 81 29.88 37.37 -3.09
N GLY A 82 28.61 36.92 -3.07
CA GLY A 82 27.65 37.09 -4.18
C GLY A 82 27.78 36.07 -5.31
N GLU A 83 28.67 35.09 -5.22
CA GLU A 83 28.81 34.03 -6.22
C GLU A 83 27.75 32.93 -6.01
N GLU A 84 27.00 32.62 -7.08
CA GLU A 84 26.06 31.50 -7.06
C GLU A 84 26.76 30.15 -7.24
N LYS A 85 26.78 29.33 -6.19
CA LYS A 85 27.26 27.94 -6.28
C LYS A 85 26.10 26.96 -6.17
N ALA A 86 26.24 25.83 -6.87
CA ALA A 86 25.35 24.70 -6.70
C ALA A 86 25.41 24.23 -5.24
N PHE A 87 24.25 24.13 -4.61
CA PHE A 87 24.13 23.66 -3.23
C PHE A 87 23.03 22.61 -3.17
N ILE A 88 23.29 21.51 -2.46
CA ILE A 88 22.33 20.43 -2.23
C ILE A 88 21.97 20.44 -0.75
N LYS A 89 20.68 20.53 -0.47
CA LYS A 89 20.12 20.44 0.88
C LYS A 89 19.43 19.10 1.04
N GLU A 90 19.90 18.30 1.99
CA GLU A 90 19.23 17.07 2.39
C GLU A 90 17.95 17.41 3.18
N GLY A 91 16.88 16.64 2.95
CA GLY A 91 15.65 16.79 3.71
C GLY A 91 15.72 16.10 5.07
N ALA A 92 15.08 16.68 6.07
CA ALA A 92 15.00 16.13 7.43
C ALA A 92 14.16 14.85 7.54
N VAL A 93 13.31 14.54 6.55
CA VAL A 93 12.49 13.32 6.53
C VAL A 93 12.86 12.35 5.42
N LYS A 94 12.89 11.06 5.79
CA LYS A 94 13.05 9.93 4.89
C LYS A 94 11.74 9.15 4.83
N PHE A 95 11.22 8.96 3.61
CA PHE A 95 10.07 8.11 3.36
C PHE A 95 10.53 6.74 2.87
N GLU A 96 10.03 5.69 3.51
CA GLU A 96 10.09 4.33 2.97
C GLU A 96 8.93 4.11 1.98
N TYR A 97 8.95 2.99 1.26
CA TYR A 97 7.86 2.65 0.35
C TYR A 97 6.58 2.33 1.13
N ALA A 98 5.43 2.77 0.63
CA ALA A 98 4.14 2.33 1.15
C ALA A 98 3.81 0.96 0.52
N SER A 99 3.81 -0.08 1.36
CA SER A 99 3.37 -1.42 0.98
C SER A 99 1.85 -1.52 1.07
N LEU A 100 1.26 -2.35 0.21
CA LEU A 100 -0.14 -2.76 0.33
C LEU A 100 -0.39 -3.43 1.70
N LEU A 101 -1.52 -3.14 2.32
CA LEU A 101 -1.91 -3.75 3.60
C LEU A 101 -3.19 -4.59 3.45
N TRP A 102 -4.28 -3.96 3.01
CA TRP A 102 -5.55 -4.60 2.70
C TRP A 102 -6.01 -4.14 1.32
N LEU A 103 -6.36 -5.11 0.47
CA LEU A 103 -6.82 -4.89 -0.89
C LEU A 103 -8.32 -5.17 -0.99
N PRO A 104 -9.17 -4.21 -1.41
CA PRO A 104 -10.55 -4.52 -1.72
C PRO A 104 -10.63 -5.34 -3.03
N VAL A 105 -11.28 -6.49 -2.96
CA VAL A 105 -11.46 -7.41 -4.08
C VAL A 105 -12.94 -7.76 -4.20
N PHE A 106 -13.50 -7.64 -5.40
CA PHE A 106 -14.84 -8.12 -5.70
C PHE A 106 -14.86 -9.64 -5.68
N CYS A 107 -15.82 -10.22 -4.95
CA CYS A 107 -16.00 -11.67 -4.87
C CYS A 107 -17.47 -12.03 -5.18
N PRO A 108 -17.76 -12.88 -6.17
CA PRO A 108 -19.13 -13.32 -6.40
C PRO A 108 -19.77 -13.91 -5.13
N GLY A 109 -20.97 -13.44 -4.80
CA GLY A 109 -21.67 -13.79 -3.55
C GLY A 109 -21.30 -12.94 -2.33
N GLN A 110 -20.26 -12.10 -2.40
CA GLN A 110 -19.86 -11.14 -1.36
C GLN A 110 -19.32 -9.85 -2.01
N PRO A 111 -20.06 -8.72 -2.03
CA PRO A 111 -19.78 -7.61 -2.94
C PRO A 111 -18.34 -7.12 -2.90
N ILE A 112 -17.72 -6.98 -1.72
CA ILE A 112 -16.29 -6.69 -1.57
C ILE A 112 -15.75 -7.44 -0.35
N VAL A 113 -14.62 -8.13 -0.52
CA VAL A 113 -13.80 -8.67 0.56
C VAL A 113 -12.45 -7.96 0.60
N TRP A 114 -11.85 -7.85 1.77
CA TRP A 114 -10.55 -7.21 1.97
C TRP A 114 -9.48 -8.28 2.14
N VAL A 115 -8.56 -8.33 1.18
CA VAL A 115 -7.56 -9.40 1.09
C VAL A 115 -6.19 -8.91 1.57
N SER A 116 -5.51 -9.73 2.36
CA SER A 116 -4.11 -9.56 2.75
C SER A 116 -3.39 -10.92 2.75
N CYS A 117 -2.12 -10.94 3.13
CA CYS A 117 -1.35 -12.17 3.35
C CYS A 117 -0.42 -12.03 4.57
N PRO A 118 0.07 -13.14 5.15
CA PRO A 118 0.94 -13.12 6.32
C PRO A 118 2.17 -12.21 6.16
N ARG A 119 2.79 -12.15 4.98
CA ARG A 119 3.94 -11.27 4.73
C ARG A 119 3.61 -9.78 4.82
N LEU A 120 2.47 -9.35 4.28
CA LEU A 120 2.05 -7.94 4.36
C LEU A 120 1.69 -7.56 5.81
N LEU A 121 0.98 -8.45 6.52
CA LEU A 121 0.64 -8.27 7.92
C LEU A 121 1.88 -8.22 8.82
N ARG A 122 2.90 -9.05 8.55
CA ARG A 122 4.19 -9.02 9.26
C ARG A 122 4.89 -7.66 9.09
N ARG A 123 4.90 -7.09 7.88
CA ARG A 123 5.46 -5.75 7.62
C ARG A 123 4.70 -4.66 8.38
N TYR A 124 3.37 -4.73 8.40
CA TYR A 124 2.54 -3.81 9.17
C TYR A 124 2.86 -3.89 10.66
N ALA A 125 2.94 -5.09 11.24
CA ALA A 125 3.27 -5.25 12.65
C ALA A 125 4.66 -4.68 13.00
N ALA A 126 5.66 -4.87 12.14
CA ALA A 126 6.99 -4.31 12.36
C ALA A 126 7.02 -2.78 12.52
N SER A 127 6.02 -2.07 11.96
CA SER A 127 5.93 -0.60 12.00
C SER A 127 4.89 -0.09 13.00
N ALA A 128 3.70 -0.69 13.00
CA ALA A 128 2.53 -0.22 13.75
C ALA A 128 2.26 -1.01 15.03
N ARG A 129 2.90 -2.16 15.22
CA ARG A 129 2.75 -3.04 16.39
C ARG A 129 4.11 -3.43 16.99
N PRO A 130 4.93 -2.46 17.40
CA PRO A 130 6.28 -2.72 17.90
C PRO A 130 6.29 -3.57 19.19
N GLU A 131 5.15 -3.75 19.86
CA GLU A 131 4.97 -4.66 20.98
C GLU A 131 5.04 -6.14 20.57
N LEU A 132 4.69 -6.48 19.33
CA LEU A 132 4.74 -7.85 18.82
C LEU A 132 6.11 -8.15 18.21
N LYS A 133 6.90 -9.02 18.85
CA LYS A 133 8.23 -9.41 18.37
C LYS A 133 8.49 -10.91 18.49
N GLY A 134 9.36 -11.42 17.62
CA GLY A 134 9.83 -12.80 17.65
C GLY A 134 8.66 -13.80 17.67
N LYS A 135 8.68 -14.71 18.66
CA LYS A 135 7.66 -15.76 18.80
C LYS A 135 6.24 -15.20 18.99
N GLN A 136 6.08 -14.09 19.72
CA GLN A 136 4.76 -13.48 19.95
C GLN A 136 4.13 -12.99 18.64
N LEU A 137 4.95 -12.46 17.72
CA LEU A 137 4.49 -12.05 16.40
C LEU A 137 4.04 -13.26 15.57
N GLU A 138 4.85 -14.31 15.53
CA GLU A 138 4.54 -15.51 14.73
C GLU A 138 3.30 -16.26 15.26
N GLU A 139 3.06 -16.26 16.57
CA GLU A 139 1.85 -16.84 17.17
C GLU A 139 0.59 -15.97 16.94
N ALA A 140 0.74 -14.65 16.87
CA ALA A 140 -0.37 -13.72 16.66
C ALA A 140 -0.74 -13.52 15.17
N LEU A 141 0.21 -13.78 14.26
CA LEU A 141 0.02 -13.58 12.82
C LEU A 141 -1.14 -14.43 12.28
N PRO A 142 -2.08 -13.82 11.53
CA PRO A 142 -3.13 -14.56 10.88
C PRO A 142 -2.57 -15.59 9.91
N LYS A 143 -3.09 -16.82 10.01
CA LYS A 143 -2.70 -17.91 9.12
C LYS A 143 -3.28 -17.67 7.72
N ALA A 144 -2.56 -18.15 6.72
CA ALA A 144 -3.08 -18.19 5.36
C ALA A 144 -4.38 -19.00 5.28
N TYR A 145 -5.26 -18.60 4.36
CA TYR A 145 -6.58 -19.17 4.14
C TYR A 145 -7.51 -19.05 5.36
N THR A 146 -7.46 -17.91 6.04
CA THR A 146 -8.40 -17.57 7.12
C THR A 146 -9.28 -16.39 6.74
N CYS A 147 -10.45 -16.27 7.38
CA CYS A 147 -11.38 -15.18 7.10
C CYS A 147 -12.16 -14.72 8.33
N SER A 148 -12.80 -13.55 8.25
CA SER A 148 -13.68 -13.06 9.30
C SER A 148 -14.88 -14.01 9.48
N PRO A 149 -15.29 -14.33 10.72
CA PRO A 149 -16.40 -15.26 10.97
C PRO A 149 -17.76 -14.73 10.50
N SER A 150 -17.86 -13.42 10.25
CA SER A 150 -19.04 -12.73 9.75
C SER A 150 -19.22 -12.81 8.22
N ILE A 151 -18.30 -13.43 7.49
CA ILE A 151 -18.46 -13.63 6.04
C ILE A 151 -19.62 -14.60 5.79
N THR A 152 -20.65 -14.12 5.08
CA THR A 152 -21.85 -14.90 4.74
C THR A 152 -21.72 -15.52 3.34
N ALA A 153 -20.76 -16.41 3.13
CA ALA A 153 -20.59 -17.12 1.85
C ALA A 153 -21.02 -18.59 1.93
N LEU A 154 -20.86 -19.33 0.84
CA LEU A 154 -21.13 -20.77 0.82
C LEU A 154 -20.31 -21.46 1.92
N ASN A 155 -20.98 -22.23 2.77
CA ASN A 155 -20.32 -23.00 3.82
C ASN A 155 -20.30 -24.48 3.46
N LYS A 156 -19.11 -25.10 3.44
CA LYS A 156 -18.92 -26.52 3.18
C LYS A 156 -18.11 -27.12 4.33
N HIS A 157 -18.74 -28.00 5.12
CA HIS A 157 -18.12 -28.65 6.28
C HIS A 157 -17.46 -27.68 7.27
N GLY A 158 -18.07 -26.52 7.53
CA GLY A 158 -17.56 -25.53 8.47
C GLY A 158 -16.54 -24.55 7.86
N LYS A 159 -16.14 -24.73 6.59
CA LYS A 159 -15.28 -23.80 5.86
C LYS A 159 -16.09 -22.86 5.00
N VAL A 160 -15.65 -21.60 4.96
CA VAL A 160 -16.20 -20.57 4.07
C VAL A 160 -15.56 -20.74 2.70
N VAL A 161 -16.38 -20.87 1.66
CA VAL A 161 -15.92 -21.01 0.27
C VAL A 161 -16.14 -19.70 -0.45
N LEU A 162 -15.06 -19.06 -0.88
CA LEU A 162 -15.09 -17.86 -1.73
C LEU A 162 -14.62 -18.20 -3.14
N PHE A 163 -15.23 -17.57 -4.12
CA PHE A 163 -14.76 -17.64 -5.50
C PHE A 163 -13.89 -16.42 -5.79
N PHE A 164 -12.60 -16.65 -6.02
CA PHE A 164 -11.74 -15.67 -6.66
C PHE A 164 -11.68 -16.00 -8.14
N ASN A 165 -11.18 -15.09 -8.97
CA ASN A 165 -11.01 -15.35 -10.41
C ASN A 165 -10.06 -16.54 -10.70
N LEU A 166 -9.38 -17.09 -9.68
CA LEU A 166 -8.52 -18.28 -9.72
C LEU A 166 -9.25 -19.58 -9.40
N GLY A 167 -10.52 -19.51 -9.00
CA GLY A 167 -11.32 -20.64 -8.56
C GLY A 167 -11.82 -20.51 -7.12
N PHE A 168 -12.33 -21.63 -6.62
CA PHE A 168 -12.86 -21.73 -5.25
C PHE A 168 -11.72 -21.84 -4.25
N MET A 169 -11.82 -21.06 -3.18
CA MET A 169 -10.90 -21.05 -2.05
C MET A 169 -11.68 -21.37 -0.78
N GLU A 170 -11.27 -22.43 -0.09
CA GLU A 170 -11.79 -22.77 1.23
C GLU A 170 -11.01 -21.99 2.30
N LEU A 171 -11.75 -21.37 3.22
CA LEU A 171 -11.23 -20.49 4.25
C LEU A 171 -11.75 -20.92 5.62
N GLU A 172 -10.87 -20.84 6.62
CA GLU A 172 -11.20 -21.10 8.02
C GLU A 172 -11.64 -19.79 8.71
N PRO A 173 -12.83 -19.74 9.32
CA PRO A 173 -13.23 -18.61 10.16
C PRO A 173 -12.25 -18.37 11.32
N SER A 174 -11.82 -17.13 11.52
CA SER A 174 -10.88 -16.72 12.58
C SER A 174 -11.35 -15.44 13.27
N GLY A 175 -11.57 -15.51 14.58
CA GLY A 175 -12.11 -14.39 15.37
C GLY A 175 -11.17 -13.20 15.59
N LYS A 176 -9.89 -13.29 15.19
CA LYS A 176 -8.86 -12.29 15.54
C LYS A 176 -8.46 -11.36 14.39
N LEU A 177 -9.05 -11.51 13.20
CA LEU A 177 -8.61 -10.74 12.03
C LEU A 177 -8.84 -9.24 12.16
N SER A 178 -9.90 -8.83 12.87
CA SER A 178 -10.21 -7.41 13.09
C SER A 178 -9.10 -6.67 13.85
N GLU A 179 -8.32 -7.35 14.68
CA GLU A 179 -7.16 -6.78 15.38
C GLU A 179 -6.01 -6.38 14.43
N TRP A 180 -6.00 -6.93 13.22
CA TRP A 180 -5.01 -6.67 12.18
C TRP A 180 -5.47 -5.62 11.16
N PHE A 181 -6.67 -5.06 11.36
CA PHE A 181 -7.16 -3.94 10.57
C PHE A 181 -6.87 -2.61 11.29
N PRO A 182 -6.33 -1.59 10.61
CA PRO A 182 -6.04 -0.32 11.27
C PRO A 182 -7.33 0.39 11.71
N LYS A 183 -7.48 0.58 13.03
CA LYS A 183 -8.66 1.22 13.64
C LYS A 183 -8.89 2.65 13.12
N ASP A 184 -7.81 3.40 12.91
CA ASP A 184 -7.87 4.79 12.43
C ASP A 184 -8.36 4.91 10.98
N LEU A 185 -8.36 3.80 10.22
CA LEU A 185 -8.91 3.72 8.87
C LEU A 185 -10.30 3.09 8.82
N MET A 186 -10.90 2.77 9.97
CA MET A 186 -12.25 2.20 10.05
C MET A 186 -13.32 3.26 9.78
N VAL A 187 -13.49 3.58 8.50
CA VAL A 187 -14.61 4.41 8.03
C VAL A 187 -15.80 3.53 7.62
N ASP A 188 -15.56 2.24 7.37
CA ASP A 188 -16.59 1.25 7.01
C ASP A 188 -16.53 0.04 7.97
N PRO A 189 -17.49 -0.10 8.89
CA PRO A 189 -17.60 -1.27 9.77
C PRO A 189 -17.76 -2.60 9.01
N ILE A 190 -18.22 -2.56 7.76
CA ILE A 190 -18.39 -3.75 6.92
C ILE A 190 -17.03 -4.29 6.48
N ALA A 191 -16.00 -3.44 6.36
CA ALA A 191 -14.67 -3.86 5.93
C ALA A 191 -14.07 -4.91 6.86
N VAL A 192 -14.15 -4.70 8.18
CA VAL A 192 -13.62 -5.66 9.17
C VAL A 192 -14.42 -6.96 9.27
N GLN A 193 -15.65 -6.97 8.78
CA GLN A 193 -16.48 -8.16 8.73
C GLN A 193 -16.14 -9.06 7.53
N ARG A 194 -15.33 -8.57 6.58
CA ARG A 194 -15.02 -9.26 5.33
C ARG A 194 -13.52 -9.35 5.06
N LEU A 195 -12.74 -9.59 6.11
CA LEU A 195 -11.29 -9.76 5.99
C LEU A 195 -10.98 -11.19 5.54
N VAL A 196 -10.03 -11.32 4.63
CA VAL A 196 -9.53 -12.59 4.10
C VAL A 196 -8.01 -12.55 4.07
N VAL A 197 -7.37 -13.57 4.62
CA VAL A 197 -5.92 -13.74 4.57
C VAL A 197 -5.62 -14.91 3.66
N VAL A 198 -4.93 -14.64 2.55
CA VAL A 198 -4.49 -15.65 1.58
C VAL A 198 -3.02 -16.01 1.81
N SER A 199 -2.51 -16.99 1.08
CA SER A 199 -1.09 -17.30 1.09
C SER A 199 -0.24 -16.19 0.46
N ASP A 200 1.02 -16.10 0.86
CA ASP A 200 1.99 -15.17 0.28
C ASP A 200 2.18 -15.38 -1.24
N SER A 201 1.96 -16.59 -1.75
CA SER A 201 2.06 -16.91 -3.18
C SER A 201 0.82 -16.52 -3.99
N ALA A 202 -0.35 -16.42 -3.35
CA ALA A 202 -1.60 -16.06 -4.03
C ALA A 202 -1.82 -14.54 -4.15
N ILE A 203 -1.25 -13.75 -3.24
CA ILE A 203 -1.56 -12.31 -3.13
C ILE A 203 -1.23 -11.50 -4.38
N GLY A 204 -0.10 -11.78 -5.04
CA GLY A 204 0.31 -11.06 -6.25
C GLY A 204 -0.67 -11.28 -7.40
N MET A 205 -1.11 -12.52 -7.60
CA MET A 205 -2.08 -12.87 -8.62
C MET A 205 -3.47 -12.29 -8.32
N ILE A 206 -3.93 -12.35 -7.06
CA ILE A 206 -5.19 -11.72 -6.65
C ILE A 206 -5.14 -10.20 -6.86
N HIS A 207 -4.02 -9.57 -6.52
CA HIS A 207 -3.78 -8.16 -6.78
C HIS A 207 -3.90 -7.84 -8.26
N ASP A 208 -3.24 -8.60 -9.14
CA ASP A 208 -3.32 -8.39 -10.59
C ASP A 208 -4.72 -8.49 -11.17
N MET A 209 -5.53 -9.39 -10.62
CA MET A 209 -6.92 -9.59 -11.04
C MET A 209 -7.86 -8.53 -10.49
N ALA A 210 -7.50 -7.87 -9.39
CA ALA A 210 -8.26 -6.78 -8.78
C ALA A 210 -7.91 -5.40 -9.37
N LEU A 211 -6.80 -5.28 -10.12
CA LEU A 211 -6.40 -4.02 -10.73
C LEU A 211 -7.42 -3.55 -11.77
N TYR A 212 -7.81 -2.28 -11.66
CA TYR A 212 -8.63 -1.61 -12.65
C TYR A 212 -7.79 -1.32 -13.91
N ARG A 213 -8.16 -1.95 -15.03
CA ARG A 213 -7.53 -1.73 -16.34
C ARG A 213 -8.46 -0.91 -17.22
N GLN A 214 -7.98 0.25 -17.66
CA GLN A 214 -8.73 1.15 -18.54
C GLN A 214 -7.96 1.37 -19.83
N SER A 215 -8.53 0.94 -20.95
CA SER A 215 -8.04 1.33 -22.27
C SER A 215 -8.36 2.81 -22.50
N ARG A 216 -7.34 3.60 -22.83
CA ARG A 216 -7.49 5.02 -23.16
C ARG A 216 -7.11 5.21 -24.62
N VAL A 217 -7.93 5.94 -25.36
CA VAL A 217 -7.68 6.30 -26.76
C VAL A 217 -7.71 7.81 -26.90
N LYS A 218 -6.83 8.36 -27.73
CA LYS A 218 -6.92 9.75 -28.18
C LYS A 218 -7.68 9.74 -29.50
N LEU A 219 -8.85 10.38 -29.52
CA LEU A 219 -9.61 10.56 -30.75
C LEU A 219 -9.00 11.70 -31.56
N ASP A 220 -9.17 11.64 -32.88
CA ASP A 220 -8.72 12.67 -33.81
C ASP A 220 -9.73 13.83 -33.80
N ASP A 221 -9.25 15.08 -33.66
CA ASP A 221 -10.08 16.28 -33.47
C ASP A 221 -10.63 16.84 -34.80
N LYS A 222 -11.09 15.98 -35.71
CA LYS A 222 -11.57 16.39 -37.05
C LYS A 222 -12.68 17.43 -37.01
#